data_AF-A0AAE4DN62-F1
#
_entry.id   AF-A0AAE4DN62-F1
#
_cell.length_a   1.000
_cell.length_b   1.000
_cell.length_c   1.000
_cell.angle_alpha   90.00
_cell.angle_beta   90.00
_cell.angle_gamma   90.00
#
_symmetry.space_group_name_H-M   'P 1'
#
loop_
_entity.id
_entity.type
_entity.pdbx_description
1 polymer ?
#
loop_
_entity_poly.entity_id
_entity_poly.type
_entity_poly.pdbx_seq_one_letter_code
_entity_poly.pdbx_strand_id
1 'polypeptide(L)'
;MAVQLIKDDEGKTQYVVIPWQEYSRMRLALAETDDDNAEAWRDIPCESGSDARAGLPDDVHKIMRREKVSLQAAWRIHRGLSQQEVAVRLGITQSAVSQLEAVDSRPQKRTREKLAALYGCAQEQLRLSLPKKG
;
A
#
# COMPACT_ATOMS: atom_id res chain seq x y z
N MET A 1 4.35 1.42 47.92
CA MET A 1 4.27 0.35 46.90
C MET A 1 4.21 -0.98 47.62
N ALA A 2 3.08 -1.69 47.54
CA ALA A 2 2.93 -3.03 48.11
C ALA A 2 2.95 -4.02 46.94
N VAL A 3 4.13 -4.53 46.64
CA VAL A 3 4.32 -5.56 45.62
C VAL A 3 4.66 -6.86 46.33
N GLN A 4 3.98 -7.94 45.99
CA GLN A 4 4.25 -9.25 46.56
C GLN A 4 5.13 -10.05 45.60
N LEU A 5 6.26 -10.53 46.11
CA LEU A 5 7.19 -11.37 45.35
C LEU A 5 6.92 -12.82 45.72
N ILE A 6 6.61 -13.64 44.72
CA ILE A 6 6.51 -15.10 44.85
C ILE A 6 7.84 -15.67 44.40
N LYS A 7 8.49 -16.40 45.32
CA LYS A 7 9.78 -17.05 45.11
C LYS A 7 9.58 -18.54 44.94
N ASP A 8 10.52 -19.19 44.27
CA ASP A 8 10.61 -20.64 44.19
C ASP A 8 11.29 -21.25 45.42
N ASP A 9 11.37 -22.57 45.41
CA ASP A 9 11.97 -23.37 46.49
C ASP A 9 13.47 -23.05 46.70
N GLU A 10 14.14 -22.48 45.70
CA GLU A 10 15.53 -22.01 45.76
C GLU A 10 15.64 -20.54 46.20
N GLY A 11 14.52 -19.88 46.49
CA GLY A 11 14.45 -18.50 46.97
C GLY A 11 14.56 -17.43 45.87
N LYS A 12 14.54 -17.83 44.60
CA LYS A 12 14.59 -16.94 43.44
C LYS A 12 13.17 -16.47 43.09
N THR A 13 13.02 -15.16 42.88
CA THR A 13 11.71 -14.59 42.52
C THR A 13 11.30 -15.06 41.12
N GLN A 14 10.16 -15.74 41.02
CA GLN A 14 9.57 -16.17 39.75
C GLN A 14 8.40 -15.30 39.32
N TYR A 15 7.58 -14.85 40.27
CA TYR A 15 6.41 -14.03 39.97
C TYR A 15 6.33 -12.81 40.88
N VAL A 16 5.71 -11.76 40.36
CA VAL A 16 5.49 -10.50 41.03
C VAL A 16 4.01 -10.17 40.91
N VAL A 17 3.31 -10.08 42.05
CA VAL A 17 1.91 -9.67 42.09
C VAL A 17 1.87 -8.15 42.28
N ILE A 18 1.35 -7.48 41.26
CA ILE A 18 1.26 -6.03 41.18
C ILE A 18 -0.22 -5.65 41.24
N PRO A 19 -0.64 -4.72 42.12
CA PRO A 19 -2.01 -4.21 42.12
C PRO A 19 -2.39 -3.64 40.74
N TRP A 20 -3.62 -3.91 40.30
CA TRP A 20 -4.09 -3.56 38.96
C TRP A 20 -3.82 -2.10 38.56
N GLN A 21 -4.09 -1.16 39.48
CA GLN A 21 -3.88 0.27 39.22
C GLN A 21 -2.41 0.61 38.93
N GLU A 22 -1.48 -0.06 39.60
CA GLU A 22 -0.04 0.15 39.41
C GLU A 22 0.44 -0.47 38.10
N TYR A 23 -0.02 -1.69 37.79
CA TYR A 23 0.24 -2.32 36.48
C TYR A 23 -0.29 -1.45 35.33
N SER A 24 -1.52 -0.95 35.46
CA SER A 24 -2.15 -0.08 34.46
C SER A 24 -1.33 1.19 34.24
N ARG A 25 -0.90 1.85 35.33
CA ARG A 25 -0.05 3.04 35.26
C ARG A 25 1.30 2.77 34.59
N MET A 26 1.98 1.68 34.95
CA MET A 26 3.26 1.31 34.32
C MET A 26 3.08 0.99 32.83
N ARG A 27 1.99 0.32 32.46
CA ARG A 27 1.73 -0.02 31.05
C ARG A 27 1.37 1.21 30.22
N LEU A 28 0.67 2.19 30.81
CA LEU A 28 0.43 3.50 30.20
C LEU A 28 1.72 4.31 30.06
N ALA A 29 2.58 4.35 31.08
CA ALA A 29 3.87 5.04 31.00
C ALA A 29 4.81 4.47 29.93
N LEU A 30 4.77 3.15 29.70
CA LEU A 30 5.47 2.50 28.60
C LEU A 30 4.85 2.79 27.22
N ALA A 31 3.53 3.01 27.15
CA ALA A 31 2.85 3.37 25.91
C ALA A 31 3.05 4.85 25.53
N GLU A 32 3.22 5.74 26.51
CA GLU A 32 3.54 7.16 26.31
C GLU A 32 4.99 7.37 25.84
N THR A 33 5.84 6.33 25.85
CA THR A 33 7.21 6.41 25.32
C THR A 33 7.31 6.12 23.81
N ASP A 34 6.19 5.85 23.13
CA ASP A 34 6.15 5.33 21.75
C ASP A 34 5.64 6.33 20.68
N ASP A 35 5.61 7.64 20.96
CA ASP A 35 5.32 8.65 19.91
C ASP A 35 6.51 9.58 19.60
N ASP A 36 7.41 9.85 20.56
CA ASP A 36 8.52 10.81 20.39
C ASP A 36 9.93 10.19 20.32
N ASN A 37 10.10 8.87 20.53
CA ASN A 37 11.42 8.25 20.48
C ASN A 37 11.86 7.93 19.05
N ALA A 38 12.22 8.98 18.31
CA ALA A 38 12.79 8.90 16.95
C ALA A 38 14.01 7.93 16.87
N GLU A 39 14.73 7.70 17.97
CA GLU A 39 15.90 6.81 18.04
C GLU A 39 15.56 5.30 18.04
N ALA A 40 14.31 4.91 18.35
CA ALA A 40 13.89 3.51 18.32
C ALA A 40 13.46 3.03 16.92
N TRP A 41 13.26 3.95 15.98
CA TRP A 41 12.99 3.62 14.59
C TRP A 41 14.26 3.08 13.96
N ARG A 42 14.25 1.80 13.61
CA ARG A 42 15.28 1.22 12.76
C ARG A 42 14.86 1.40 11.31
N ASP A 43 15.73 2.00 10.52
CA ASP A 43 15.60 1.97 9.06
C ASP A 43 15.51 0.51 8.63
N ILE A 44 14.31 0.10 8.19
CA ILE A 44 14.14 -1.18 7.55
C ILE A 44 14.81 -1.00 6.19
N PRO A 45 15.89 -1.74 5.88
CA PRO A 45 16.49 -1.65 4.56
C PRO A 45 15.42 -2.01 3.54
N CYS A 46 14.97 -1.01 2.78
CA CYS A 46 14.16 -1.25 1.61
C CYS A 46 15.08 -1.95 0.61
N GLU A 47 15.04 -3.29 0.61
CA GLU A 47 15.57 -4.09 -0.48
C GLU A 47 14.77 -3.74 -1.74
N SER A 48 15.18 -2.64 -2.37
CA SER A 48 14.87 -2.34 -3.75
C SER A 48 15.69 -3.32 -4.57
N GLY A 49 15.25 -4.58 -4.54
CA GLY A 49 15.81 -5.63 -5.38
C GLY A 49 15.91 -5.09 -6.80
N SER A 50 17.04 -5.34 -7.44
CA SER A 50 17.31 -4.99 -8.83
C SER A 50 16.30 -5.56 -9.81
N ASP A 51 15.40 -6.42 -9.34
CA ASP A 51 14.13 -6.66 -9.99
C ASP A 51 13.28 -5.42 -9.82
N ALA A 52 13.36 -4.52 -10.80
CA ALA A 52 12.43 -3.41 -11.00
C ALA A 52 10.99 -3.95 -11.15
N ARG A 53 10.45 -4.48 -10.05
CA ARG A 53 9.05 -4.69 -9.82
C ARG A 53 8.51 -3.29 -9.78
N ALA A 54 8.17 -2.79 -10.97
CA ALA A 54 7.84 -1.41 -11.25
C ALA A 54 6.75 -0.99 -10.25
N GLY A 55 7.18 -0.42 -9.13
CA GLY A 55 6.31 0.06 -8.09
C GLY A 55 5.36 1.04 -8.76
N LEU A 56 4.07 0.92 -8.48
CA LEU A 56 3.14 1.88 -9.02
C LEU A 56 3.55 3.25 -8.48
N PRO A 57 3.79 4.27 -9.33
CA PRO A 57 4.12 5.59 -8.83
C PRO A 57 3.01 6.07 -7.89
N ASP A 58 3.39 6.67 -6.77
CA ASP A 58 2.44 7.15 -5.75
C ASP A 58 1.37 8.06 -6.34
N ASP A 59 1.74 8.89 -7.32
CA ASP A 59 0.82 9.79 -8.00
C ASP A 59 -0.29 9.06 -8.74
N VAL A 60 0.03 7.96 -9.43
CA VAL A 60 -0.98 7.14 -10.12
C VAL A 60 -1.91 6.49 -9.09
N HIS A 61 -1.36 6.01 -7.97
CA HIS A 61 -2.17 5.45 -6.90
C HIS A 61 -3.10 6.51 -6.28
N LYS A 62 -2.61 7.72 -6.03
CA LYS A 62 -3.41 8.85 -5.52
C LYS A 62 -4.55 9.20 -6.47
N ILE A 63 -4.29 9.29 -7.78
CA ILE A 63 -5.32 9.54 -8.80
C ILE A 63 -6.37 8.43 -8.81
N MET A 64 -5.93 7.16 -8.81
CA MET A 64 -6.83 6.01 -8.80
C MET A 64 -7.79 6.06 -7.60
N ARG A 65 -7.30 6.36 -6.40
CA ARG A 65 -8.13 6.46 -5.19
C ARG A 65 -9.04 7.69 -5.19
N ARG A 66 -8.51 8.86 -5.59
CA ARG A 66 -9.25 10.13 -5.55
C ARG A 66 -10.40 10.14 -6.56
N GLU A 67 -10.11 9.74 -7.79
CA GLU A 67 -11.08 9.76 -8.90
C GLU A 67 -11.91 8.47 -8.97
N LYS A 68 -11.60 7.45 -8.14
CA LYS A 68 -12.23 6.11 -8.14
C LYS A 68 -12.24 5.45 -9.52
N VAL A 69 -11.18 5.66 -10.29
CA VAL A 69 -11.05 5.12 -11.65
C VAL A 69 -10.19 3.85 -11.67
N SER A 70 -10.24 3.12 -12.79
CA SER A 70 -9.33 2.00 -13.00
C SER A 70 -7.88 2.45 -13.11
N LEU A 71 -6.96 1.51 -12.94
CA LEU A 71 -5.53 1.79 -13.01
C LEU A 71 -5.10 2.30 -14.39
N GLN A 72 -5.71 1.81 -15.47
CA GLN A 72 -5.48 2.32 -16.83
C GLN A 72 -5.93 3.77 -16.98
N ALA A 73 -7.11 4.11 -16.47
CA ALA A 73 -7.60 5.49 -16.50
C ALA A 73 -6.73 6.41 -15.63
N ALA A 74 -6.25 5.94 -14.48
CA ALA A 74 -5.33 6.69 -13.63
C ALA A 74 -4.00 7.00 -14.35
N TRP A 75 -3.43 6.03 -15.07
CA TRP A 75 -2.24 6.25 -15.90
C TRP A 75 -2.49 7.23 -17.04
N ARG A 76 -3.64 7.13 -17.70
CA ARG A 76 -4.05 8.08 -18.75
C ARG A 76 -4.11 9.52 -18.21
N ILE A 77 -4.77 9.70 -17.07
CA ILE A 77 -4.90 11.01 -16.40
C ILE A 77 -3.53 11.52 -15.95
N HIS A 78 -2.69 10.65 -15.39
CA HIS A 78 -1.32 11.00 -14.99
C HIS A 78 -0.46 11.50 -16.17
N ARG A 79 -0.69 10.96 -17.38
CA ARG A 79 -0.05 11.42 -18.62
C ARG A 79 -0.76 12.61 -19.29
N GLY A 80 -1.85 13.10 -18.72
CA GLY A 80 -2.62 14.22 -19.26
C GLY A 80 -3.33 13.90 -20.58
N LEU A 81 -3.56 12.62 -20.89
CA LEU A 81 -4.17 12.20 -22.16
C LEU A 81 -5.69 12.09 -22.04
N SER A 82 -6.40 12.45 -23.10
CA SER A 82 -7.82 12.16 -23.26
C SER A 82 -8.04 10.73 -23.80
N GLN A 83 -9.24 10.18 -23.59
CA GLN A 83 -9.59 8.87 -24.16
C GLN A 83 -9.49 8.85 -25.68
N GLN A 84 -9.78 9.99 -26.33
CA GLN A 84 -9.74 10.11 -27.78
C GLN A 84 -8.30 10.14 -28.32
N GLU A 85 -7.37 10.82 -27.65
CA GLU A 85 -5.96 10.77 -28.02
C GLU A 85 -5.37 9.36 -27.88
N VAL A 86 -5.73 8.64 -26.81
CA VAL A 86 -5.34 7.24 -26.62
C VAL A 86 -5.93 6.38 -27.74
N ALA A 87 -7.20 6.59 -28.10
CA ALA A 87 -7.87 5.87 -29.17
C ALA A 87 -7.17 6.07 -30.53
N VAL A 88 -6.86 7.32 -30.88
CA VAL A 88 -6.13 7.68 -32.12
C VAL A 88 -4.76 7.02 -32.14
N ARG A 89 -4.00 7.07 -31.04
CA ARG A 89 -2.65 6.47 -30.99
C ARG A 89 -2.66 4.94 -31.02
N LEU A 90 -3.71 4.30 -30.53
CA LEU A 90 -3.88 2.84 -30.54
C LEU A 90 -4.57 2.33 -31.82
N GLY A 91 -5.14 3.20 -32.63
CA GLY A 91 -5.94 2.84 -33.81
C GLY A 91 -7.26 2.15 -33.44
N ILE A 92 -7.87 2.51 -32.32
CA ILE A 92 -9.15 1.97 -31.84
C ILE A 92 -10.16 3.11 -31.66
N THR A 93 -11.42 2.76 -31.34
CA THR A 93 -12.45 3.77 -31.06
C THR A 93 -12.34 4.30 -29.62
N GLN A 94 -12.83 5.52 -29.37
CA GLN A 94 -12.92 6.07 -28.02
C GLN A 94 -13.78 5.17 -27.10
N SER A 95 -14.87 4.60 -27.63
CA SER A 95 -15.71 3.65 -26.89
C SER A 95 -14.95 2.40 -26.46
N ALA A 96 -14.03 1.89 -27.30
CA ALA A 96 -13.17 0.78 -26.94
C ALA A 96 -12.21 1.17 -25.79
N VAL A 97 -11.64 2.38 -25.80
CA VAL A 97 -10.84 2.89 -24.67
C VAL A 97 -11.66 2.96 -23.38
N SER A 98 -12.90 3.46 -23.45
CA SER A 98 -13.80 3.49 -22.29
C SER A 98 -14.07 2.09 -21.73
N GLN A 99 -14.27 1.09 -22.60
CA GLN A 99 -14.43 -0.31 -22.19
C GLN A 99 -13.15 -0.91 -21.60
N LEU A 100 -11.97 -0.51 -22.09
CA LEU A 100 -10.67 -0.92 -21.51
C LEU A 100 -10.44 -0.31 -20.12
N GLU A 101 -10.97 0.90 -19.90
CA GLU A 101 -10.89 1.64 -18.64
C GLU A 101 -11.96 1.25 -17.63
N ALA A 102 -12.95 0.42 -17.99
CA ALA A 102 -13.94 -0.05 -17.04
C ALA A 102 -13.28 -0.86 -15.91
N VAL A 103 -13.79 -0.72 -14.68
CA VAL A 103 -13.20 -1.32 -13.47
C VAL A 103 -13.11 -2.85 -13.57
N ASP A 104 -14.06 -3.48 -14.25
CA ASP A 104 -14.13 -4.93 -14.45
C ASP A 104 -13.40 -5.41 -15.72
N SER A 105 -12.77 -4.49 -16.47
CA SER A 105 -12.10 -4.81 -17.73
C SER A 105 -10.75 -5.47 -17.49
N ARG A 106 -10.52 -6.60 -18.17
CA ARG A 106 -9.25 -7.33 -18.15
C ARG A 106 -8.69 -7.42 -19.56
N PRO A 107 -8.02 -6.36 -20.06
CA PRO A 107 -7.51 -6.36 -21.42
C PRO A 107 -6.53 -7.50 -21.67
N GLN A 108 -6.56 -8.00 -22.91
CA GLN A 108 -5.57 -8.94 -23.40
C GLN A 108 -4.16 -8.39 -23.25
N LYS A 109 -3.19 -9.29 -23.06
CA LYS A 109 -1.78 -8.95 -22.84
C LYS A 109 -1.26 -8.00 -23.92
N ARG A 110 -1.54 -8.29 -25.19
CA ARG A 110 -1.15 -7.46 -26.34
C ARG A 110 -1.66 -6.01 -26.27
N THR A 111 -2.89 -5.80 -25.80
CA THR A 111 -3.47 -4.45 -25.63
C THR A 111 -2.81 -3.72 -24.47
N ARG A 112 -2.53 -4.44 -23.36
CA ARG A 112 -1.79 -3.88 -22.22
C ARG A 112 -0.38 -3.47 -22.59
N GLU A 113 0.33 -4.26 -23.39
CA GLU A 113 1.68 -3.91 -23.86
C GLU A 113 1.67 -2.60 -24.68
N LYS A 114 0.69 -2.43 -25.56
CA LYS A 114 0.54 -1.19 -26.33
C LYS A 114 0.20 0.02 -25.45
N LEU A 115 -0.70 -0.16 -24.48
CA LEU A 115 -1.04 0.88 -23.51
C LEU A 115 0.15 1.24 -22.61
N ALA A 116 0.90 0.23 -22.18
CA ALA A 116 2.09 0.38 -21.35
C ALA A 116 3.18 1.15 -22.09
N ALA A 117 3.42 0.83 -23.37
CA ALA A 117 4.32 1.59 -24.24
C ALA A 117 3.85 3.04 -24.41
N LEU A 118 2.54 3.28 -24.57
CA LEU A 118 1.99 4.62 -24.70
C LEU A 118 2.13 5.45 -23.42
N TYR A 119 1.93 4.82 -22.26
CA TYR A 119 2.03 5.48 -20.96
C TYR A 119 3.45 5.46 -20.38
N GLY A 120 4.42 4.86 -21.07
CA GLY A 120 5.79 4.71 -20.56
C GLY A 120 5.85 3.99 -19.20
N CYS A 121 5.05 2.93 -19.04
CA CYS A 121 4.97 2.12 -17.82
C CYS A 121 5.14 0.64 -18.15
N ALA A 122 5.29 -0.22 -17.14
CA ALA A 122 5.34 -1.66 -17.35
C ALA A 122 3.93 -2.25 -17.45
N GLN A 123 3.72 -3.26 -18.32
CA GLN A 123 2.40 -3.88 -18.49
C GLN A 123 1.81 -4.45 -17.19
N GLU A 124 2.66 -4.85 -16.24
CA GLU A 124 2.25 -5.38 -14.93
C GLU A 124 1.64 -4.28 -14.04
N GLN A 125 2.03 -3.02 -14.23
CA GLN A 125 1.43 -1.88 -13.52
C GLN A 125 -0.01 -1.61 -13.97
N LEU A 126 -0.41 -2.11 -15.15
CA LEU A 126 -1.79 -2.01 -15.67
C LEU A 126 -2.67 -3.22 -15.31
N ARG A 127 -2.12 -4.22 -14.61
CA ARG A 127 -2.78 -5.49 -14.33
C ARG A 127 -3.56 -5.48 -13.01
N LEU A 128 -3.17 -4.65 -12.05
CA LEU A 128 -3.77 -4.63 -10.72
C LEU A 128 -5.13 -3.90 -10.81
N SER A 129 -6.24 -4.60 -10.75
CA SER A 129 -7.52 -3.99 -10.39
C SER A 129 -7.79 -4.32 -8.93
N LEU A 130 -8.24 -3.33 -8.15
CA LEU A 130 -8.60 -3.55 -6.74
C LEU A 130 -9.74 -4.59 -6.67
N PRO A 131 -9.65 -5.60 -5.80
CA PRO A 131 -10.79 -6.47 -5.54
C PRO A 131 -11.94 -5.65 -4.97
N LYS A 132 -13.17 -5.93 -5.44
CA LYS A 132 -14.39 -5.30 -4.89
C LYS A 132 -14.50 -5.67 -3.40
N LYS A 133 -14.76 -4.68 -2.54
CA LYS A 133 -15.39 -4.97 -1.25
C LYS A 133 -16.82 -5.41 -1.57
N GLY A 134 -17.09 -6.69 -1.35
CA GLY A 134 -18.44 -7.24 -1.33
C GLY A 134 -19.23 -6.76 -0.11
#